data_AF-A0A2X4UZW5-F1
#
_entry.id   AF-A0A2X4UZW5-F1
#
_cell.length_a   1.000
_cell.length_b   1.000
_cell.length_c   1.000
_cell.angle_alpha   90.00
_cell.angle_beta   90.00
_cell.angle_gamma   90.00
#
_symmetry.space_group_name_H-M   'P 1'
#
loop_
_entity.id
_entity.type
_entity.pdbx_description
1 polymer ?
#
loop_
_entity_poly.entity_id
_entity_poly.type
_entity_poly.pdbx_seq_one_letter_code
_entity_poly.pdbx_strand_id
1 'polypeptide(L)'
;MVPGEQLPRWSLNCFWRRDGEPLADPAMFADEREPSAVTAGQAADFLQRVAQYLEVSGQHIFPAYEDPLYYLWRERRLPDNVDPSDSRLEDPLERARLHKVFEQGLGAIIGHVLPLAREENQPWQSGSWFLRSEHCYLLPGDSPLGYRLPLDSQPWVHKSDYPYIHSADPHQSFPTLPAYRQLLQPHSSAADHAPPQPVTQRPEQKQSADWIARTALCAEPRNGILYLFMPPTRTLEDYLQVVEAIEATSLSLGIPVVLEGYEPPSDPRLTCFRITPDPGVIEVNIQPAASWGELVEQTTFLYDAARQSRLTTEKFMIDGRHTGTGGGNHMVMGGATPAESPFLRRPDVLRSLIGYWHNHPSLSYLFSGLFIGPTSQAPRIDEARNDSVYEMEIAFSRFPEAGEEAQPWLIDRLLRNLLIDSSGNTHRAEFCIDKLYSPDGPSGRLGLLELRAFEMPPHARMSLTQQLLLRALLARFWQQPYQPERLRRWGTELHDRFMLPHFVRQDFNDVLAELREFGYPFEATWFDAHFAFPLPAAWRILRRRRPGANRSCTGTLACDGRRRCKRRNRALC
;
A
#
# COMPACT_ATOMS: atom_id res chain seq x y z
N MET A 1 -5.57 2.99 9.72
CA MET A 1 -5.82 2.13 10.90
C MET A 1 -7.21 1.54 10.77
N VAL A 2 -7.35 0.23 10.94
CA VAL A 2 -8.67 -0.39 11.10
C VAL A 2 -9.20 -0.02 12.49
N PRO A 3 -10.50 0.26 12.67
CA PRO A 3 -11.07 0.55 13.98
C PRO A 3 -10.72 -0.54 15.00
N GLY A 4 -10.08 -0.15 16.11
CA GLY A 4 -9.70 -1.05 17.21
C GLY A 4 -8.23 -1.49 17.24
N GLU A 5 -7.42 -1.20 16.21
CA GLU A 5 -5.97 -1.42 16.28
C GLU A 5 -5.28 -0.30 17.06
N GLN A 6 -4.48 -0.68 18.07
CA GLN A 6 -3.78 0.28 18.94
C GLN A 6 -2.51 0.88 18.32
N LEU A 7 -1.93 0.22 17.32
CA LEU A 7 -0.72 0.67 16.63
C LEU A 7 -0.98 0.77 15.12
N PRO A 8 -0.37 1.75 14.44
CA PRO A 8 -0.31 1.72 12.98
C PRO A 8 0.40 0.43 12.56
N ARG A 9 -0.16 -0.25 11.55
CA ARG A 9 0.46 -1.42 10.94
C ARG A 9 1.83 -1.04 10.38
N TRP A 10 2.83 -1.90 10.56
CA TRP A 10 4.15 -1.68 9.97
C TRP A 10 4.07 -1.69 8.44
N SER A 11 4.96 -0.96 7.79
CA SER A 11 5.10 -0.94 6.34
C SER A 11 6.58 -1.00 6.02
N LEU A 12 7.01 -2.01 5.28
CA LEU A 12 8.38 -2.08 4.77
C LEU A 12 8.39 -1.55 3.35
N ASN A 13 9.11 -0.46 3.15
CA ASN A 13 9.17 0.24 1.87
C ASN A 13 10.59 0.20 1.34
N CYS A 14 10.73 -0.09 0.05
CA CYS A 14 11.99 0.02 -0.65
C CYS A 14 11.82 1.07 -1.76
N PHE A 15 12.73 2.05 -1.78
CA PHE A 15 12.75 3.12 -2.77
C PHE A 15 14.04 3.04 -3.59
N TRP A 16 13.98 3.39 -4.86
CA TRP A 16 15.16 3.55 -5.71
C TRP A 16 14.91 4.60 -6.78
N ARG A 17 16.00 5.21 -7.28
CA ARG A 17 15.93 6.22 -8.34
C ARG A 17 15.80 5.53 -9.70
N ARG A 18 15.00 6.11 -10.59
CA ARG A 18 14.84 5.61 -11.97
C ARG A 18 16.08 5.83 -12.84
N ASP A 19 16.94 6.76 -12.46
CA ASP A 19 18.22 7.03 -13.14
C ASP A 19 19.33 6.02 -12.78
N GLY A 20 19.07 5.09 -11.85
CA GLY A 20 20.02 4.05 -11.44
C GLY A 20 21.05 4.51 -10.41
N GLU A 21 21.06 5.77 -10.01
CA GLU A 21 21.88 6.27 -8.91
C GLU A 21 21.34 5.72 -7.56
N PRO A 22 22.20 5.42 -6.59
CA PRO A 22 21.76 5.00 -5.27
C PRO A 22 21.11 6.15 -4.50
N LEU A 23 20.18 5.82 -3.60
CA LEU A 23 19.65 6.77 -2.62
C LEU A 23 20.55 6.91 -1.39
N ALA A 24 21.25 5.82 -1.07
CA ALA A 24 22.06 5.69 0.12
C ALA A 24 23.07 4.53 -0.04
N ASP A 25 24.16 4.56 0.71
CA ASP A 25 25.11 3.47 0.88
C ASP A 25 24.47 2.37 1.75
N PRO A 26 24.39 1.11 1.28
CA PRO A 26 23.81 0.01 2.06
C PRO A 26 24.43 -0.18 3.44
N ALA A 27 25.70 0.19 3.63
CA ALA A 27 26.40 0.07 4.91
C ALA A 27 25.83 0.98 6.01
N MET A 28 25.01 1.98 5.66
CA MET A 28 24.35 2.83 6.66
C MET A 28 23.19 2.12 7.37
N PHE A 29 22.60 1.08 6.78
CA PHE A 29 21.40 0.45 7.33
C PHE A 29 21.73 -0.62 8.37
N ALA A 30 21.06 -0.56 9.52
CA ALA A 30 21.20 -1.56 10.56
C ALA A 30 20.38 -2.82 10.26
N ASP A 31 20.89 -3.98 10.68
CA ASP A 31 20.13 -5.22 10.72
C ASP A 31 19.46 -5.37 12.09
N GLU A 32 18.13 -5.34 12.13
CA GLU A 32 17.36 -5.47 13.37
C GLU A 32 17.58 -6.80 14.11
N ARG A 33 18.18 -7.79 13.46
CA ARG A 33 18.52 -9.11 14.04
C ARG A 33 19.87 -9.10 14.76
N GLU A 34 20.70 -8.09 14.53
CA GLU A 34 22.03 -7.94 15.10
C GLU A 34 22.08 -6.67 15.98
N PRO A 35 21.44 -6.70 17.17
CA PRO A 35 21.38 -5.54 18.03
C PRO A 35 22.78 -5.09 18.45
N SER A 36 23.02 -3.78 18.38
CA SER A 36 24.25 -3.17 18.87
C SER A 36 24.05 -2.58 20.28
N ALA A 37 24.87 -1.63 20.71
CA ALA A 37 24.75 -1.00 22.03
C ALA A 37 24.63 0.53 21.93
N VAL A 38 23.85 1.02 20.96
CA VAL A 38 23.63 2.48 20.82
C VAL A 38 22.92 3.04 22.04
N THR A 39 23.47 4.12 22.59
CA THR A 39 22.97 4.83 23.76
C THR A 39 22.24 6.13 23.39
N ALA A 40 21.48 6.68 24.33
CA ALA A 40 20.84 7.99 24.16
C ALA A 40 21.85 9.13 23.92
N GLY A 41 23.03 9.07 24.55
CA GLY A 41 24.11 10.04 24.31
C GLY A 41 24.61 9.99 22.87
N GLN A 42 24.85 8.80 22.33
CA GLN A 42 25.23 8.62 20.92
C GLN A 42 24.13 9.08 19.96
N ALA A 43 22.85 8.94 20.31
CA ALA A 43 21.75 9.50 19.53
C ALA A 43 21.80 11.04 19.47
N ALA A 44 22.18 11.71 20.56
CA ALA A 44 22.41 13.16 20.56
C ALA A 44 23.59 13.55 19.66
N ASP A 45 24.73 12.86 19.82
CA ASP A 45 25.94 13.11 19.02
C ASP A 45 25.69 12.87 17.52
N PHE A 46 24.87 11.87 17.19
CA PHE A 46 24.44 11.61 15.83
C PHE A 46 23.67 12.80 15.26
N LEU A 47 22.65 13.30 15.96
CA LEU A 47 21.90 14.49 15.51
C LEU A 47 22.77 15.74 15.44
N GLN A 48 23.75 15.91 16.33
CA GLN A 48 24.73 17.01 16.25
C GLN A 48 25.54 16.94 14.95
N ARG A 49 25.97 15.74 14.55
CA ARG A 49 26.70 15.56 13.29
C ARG A 49 25.82 15.77 12.07
N VAL A 50 24.56 15.29 12.09
CA VAL A 50 23.60 15.58 11.02
C VAL A 50 23.36 17.08 10.89
N ALA A 51 23.20 17.80 12.01
CA ALA A 51 23.04 19.25 12.01
C ALA A 51 24.23 19.98 11.38
N GLN A 52 25.47 19.50 11.60
CA GLN A 52 26.66 20.04 10.95
C GLN A 52 26.64 19.85 9.43
N TYR A 53 26.25 18.66 8.95
CA TYR A 53 26.15 18.40 7.50
C TYR A 53 25.05 19.20 6.82
N LEU A 54 23.96 19.48 7.53
CA LEU A 54 22.86 20.33 7.05
C LEU A 54 23.10 21.83 7.26
N GLU A 55 24.25 22.22 7.83
CA GLU A 55 24.61 23.61 8.15
C GLU A 55 23.61 24.33 9.07
N VAL A 56 22.97 23.59 10.00
CA VAL A 56 22.04 24.15 10.99
C VAL A 56 22.61 24.12 12.40
N SER A 57 22.10 25.01 13.27
CA SER A 57 22.52 25.05 14.67
C SER A 57 22.04 23.80 15.43
N GLY A 58 22.99 22.99 15.89
CA GLY A 58 22.72 21.86 16.80
C GLY A 58 22.37 22.27 18.24
N GLN A 59 22.38 23.57 18.57
CA GLN A 59 22.04 24.06 19.92
C GLN A 59 20.58 23.82 20.31
N HIS A 60 19.71 23.60 19.32
CA HIS A 60 18.28 23.35 19.54
C HIS A 60 17.96 21.86 19.68
N ILE A 61 18.96 20.97 19.69
CA ILE A 61 18.73 19.55 19.96
C ILE A 61 18.41 19.38 21.45
N PHE A 62 17.29 18.70 21.75
CA PHE A 62 16.86 18.47 23.13
C PHE A 62 16.42 17.02 23.36
N PRO A 63 16.53 16.50 24.60
CA PRO A 63 16.07 15.17 24.96
C PRO A 63 14.54 15.09 25.10
N ALA A 64 13.99 13.93 24.78
CA ALA A 64 12.60 13.58 24.99
C ALA A 64 12.44 12.43 26.01
N TYR A 65 11.34 12.47 26.76
CA TYR A 65 11.09 11.61 27.91
C TYR A 65 9.68 11.01 27.86
N GLU A 66 9.47 9.88 28.51
CA GLU A 66 8.12 9.42 28.88
C GLU A 66 7.50 10.40 29.88
N ASP A 67 6.19 10.63 29.83
CA ASP A 67 5.48 11.53 30.77
C ASP A 67 5.31 10.88 32.16
N PRO A 68 6.05 11.31 33.20
CA PRO A 68 5.99 10.68 34.52
C PRO A 68 4.60 10.84 35.16
N LEU A 69 3.91 11.95 34.94
CA LEU A 69 2.59 12.19 35.53
C LEU A 69 1.55 11.23 34.94
N TYR A 70 1.63 10.98 33.63
CA TYR A 70 0.77 9.99 32.99
C TYR A 70 0.99 8.60 33.58
N TYR A 71 2.23 8.12 33.68
CA TYR A 71 2.50 6.76 34.15
C TYR A 71 2.24 6.58 35.66
N LEU A 72 2.50 7.59 36.50
CA LEU A 72 2.11 7.57 37.91
C LEU A 72 0.58 7.56 38.07
N TRP A 73 -0.13 8.30 37.23
CA TRP A 73 -1.59 8.23 37.20
C TRP A 73 -2.09 6.85 36.76
N ARG A 74 -1.45 6.22 35.76
CA ARG A 74 -1.79 4.85 35.33
C ARG A 74 -1.54 3.83 36.42
N GLU A 75 -0.38 3.85 37.06
CA GLU A 75 -0.03 2.98 38.19
C GLU A 75 -1.07 3.08 39.31
N ARG A 76 -1.46 4.31 39.70
CA ARG A 76 -2.49 4.52 40.73
C ARG A 76 -3.86 3.92 40.39
N ARG A 77 -4.15 3.66 39.12
CA ARG A 77 -5.41 3.06 38.67
C ARG A 77 -5.34 1.54 38.57
N LEU A 78 -4.17 0.94 38.78
CA LEU A 78 -4.07 -0.51 38.88
C LEU A 78 -4.81 -1.02 40.13
N PRO A 79 -5.30 -2.27 40.09
CA PRO A 79 -5.77 -2.95 41.30
C PRO A 79 -4.74 -2.87 42.44
N ASP A 80 -5.22 -2.80 43.67
CA ASP A 80 -4.39 -2.66 44.87
C ASP A 80 -3.44 -3.86 45.11
N ASN A 81 -3.75 -5.01 44.51
CA ASN A 81 -3.01 -6.25 44.64
C ASN A 81 -2.08 -6.56 43.46
N VAL A 82 -1.80 -5.60 42.58
CA VAL A 82 -0.85 -5.74 41.47
C VAL A 82 0.18 -4.62 41.48
N ASP A 83 1.31 -4.85 40.82
CA ASP A 83 2.41 -3.89 40.65
C ASP A 83 2.59 -3.57 39.16
N PRO A 84 3.15 -2.41 38.75
CA PRO A 84 3.43 -2.13 37.34
C PRO A 84 4.20 -3.23 36.60
N SER A 85 5.10 -3.96 37.29
CA SER A 85 5.84 -5.09 36.73
C SER A 85 5.01 -6.37 36.51
N ASP A 86 3.89 -6.55 37.22
CA ASP A 86 2.90 -7.62 36.96
C ASP A 86 1.48 -7.05 37.06
N SER A 87 1.15 -6.12 36.14
CA SER A 87 -0.08 -5.32 36.23
C SER A 87 -1.36 -6.07 35.91
N ARG A 88 -1.28 -7.32 35.42
CA ARG A 88 -2.42 -8.22 35.08
C ARG A 88 -3.53 -7.59 34.21
N LEU A 89 -3.23 -6.50 33.50
CA LEU A 89 -4.17 -5.84 32.59
C LEU A 89 -4.62 -6.81 31.50
N GLU A 90 -5.89 -6.77 31.08
CA GLU A 90 -6.38 -7.62 29.98
C GLU A 90 -5.62 -7.37 28.68
N ASP A 91 -5.23 -6.12 28.42
CA ASP A 91 -4.42 -5.71 27.29
C ASP A 91 -2.94 -6.09 27.46
N PRO A 92 -2.41 -7.02 26.64
CA PRO A 92 -1.01 -7.43 26.72
C PRO A 92 -0.02 -6.33 26.32
N LEU A 93 -0.36 -5.44 25.38
CA LEU A 93 0.53 -4.38 24.91
C LEU A 93 0.70 -3.31 25.98
N GLU A 94 -0.41 -2.85 26.56
CA GLU A 94 -0.37 -1.90 27.67
C GLU A 94 0.41 -2.47 28.86
N ARG A 95 0.23 -3.76 29.18
CA ARG A 95 0.97 -4.45 30.24
C ARG A 95 2.49 -4.42 29.98
N ALA A 96 2.91 -4.76 28.77
CA ALA A 96 4.32 -4.75 28.38
C ALA A 96 4.92 -3.34 28.41
N ARG A 97 4.16 -2.33 27.99
CA ARG A 97 4.57 -0.92 28.05
C ARG A 97 4.82 -0.45 29.48
N LEU A 98 3.87 -0.71 30.40
CA LEU A 98 4.04 -0.35 31.80
C LEU A 98 5.28 -1.00 32.40
N HIS A 99 5.48 -2.31 32.19
CA HIS A 99 6.69 -2.99 32.65
C HIS A 99 7.95 -2.29 32.13
N LYS A 100 8.04 -2.06 30.81
CA LYS A 100 9.20 -1.44 30.16
C LYS A 100 9.51 -0.06 30.74
N VAL A 101 8.50 0.81 30.87
CA VAL A 101 8.70 2.19 31.30
C VAL A 101 9.18 2.27 32.76
N PHE A 102 8.62 1.44 33.64
CA PHE A 102 9.03 1.40 35.05
C PHE A 102 10.41 0.74 35.23
N GLU A 103 10.75 -0.28 34.43
CA GLU A 103 12.09 -0.88 34.40
C GLU A 103 13.16 0.09 33.90
N GLN A 104 12.86 0.83 32.83
CA GLN A 104 13.75 1.85 32.26
C GLN A 104 13.91 3.08 33.17
N GLY A 105 12.88 3.39 33.95
CA GLY A 105 12.81 4.54 34.86
C GLY A 105 12.27 5.81 34.18
N LEU A 106 11.39 6.52 34.90
CA LEU A 106 10.66 7.69 34.37
C LEU A 106 11.54 8.91 34.03
N GLY A 107 12.78 8.96 34.52
CA GLY A 107 13.74 10.01 34.22
C GLY A 107 14.69 9.70 33.05
N ALA A 108 14.55 8.52 32.44
CA ALA A 108 15.43 8.11 31.35
C ALA A 108 15.14 8.91 30.07
N ILE A 109 16.21 9.30 29.38
CA ILE A 109 16.11 9.89 28.04
C ILE A 109 15.72 8.79 27.07
N ILE A 110 14.59 8.96 26.39
CA ILE A 110 14.10 8.01 25.38
C ILE A 110 14.79 8.23 24.03
N GLY A 111 15.06 9.50 23.70
CA GLY A 111 15.76 9.88 22.49
C GLY A 111 15.97 11.38 22.42
N HIS A 112 16.44 11.85 21.28
CA HIS A 112 16.71 13.27 21.02
C HIS A 112 15.94 13.76 19.81
N VAL A 113 15.64 15.05 19.81
CA VAL A 113 14.84 15.72 18.78
C VAL A 113 15.65 16.88 18.22
N LEU A 114 15.79 16.93 16.91
CA LEU A 114 16.31 18.07 16.15
C LEU A 114 15.13 18.72 15.41
N PRO A 115 14.61 19.87 15.89
CA PRO A 115 13.70 20.69 15.11
C PRO A 115 14.35 21.04 13.77
N LEU A 116 13.70 20.69 12.69
CA LEU A 116 14.27 20.80 11.35
C LEU A 116 13.17 21.15 10.37
N ALA A 117 13.30 22.30 9.73
CA ALA A 117 12.39 22.76 8.70
C ALA A 117 13.19 23.41 7.56
N ARG A 118 12.58 23.46 6.37
CA ARG A 118 13.11 24.19 5.24
C ARG A 118 11.96 24.81 4.47
N GLU A 119 12.04 26.12 4.31
CA GLU A 119 11.16 26.85 3.40
C GLU A 119 11.67 26.75 1.97
N GLU A 120 10.78 26.96 1.00
CA GLU A 120 11.10 26.85 -0.41
C GLU A 120 12.23 27.81 -0.79
N ASN A 121 13.30 27.29 -1.42
CA ASN A 121 14.51 28.02 -1.79
C ASN A 121 15.26 28.70 -0.63
N GLN A 122 15.01 28.31 0.62
CA GLN A 122 15.76 28.75 1.79
C GLN A 122 16.74 27.67 2.26
N PRO A 123 17.80 28.01 3.01
CA PRO A 123 18.62 27.03 3.70
C PRO A 123 17.79 26.27 4.75
N TRP A 124 18.30 25.13 5.20
CA TRP A 124 17.74 24.44 6.36
C TRP A 124 17.75 25.34 7.59
N GLN A 125 16.73 25.18 8.44
CA GLN A 125 16.58 25.95 9.65
C GLN A 125 16.23 25.04 10.82
N SER A 126 16.74 25.41 11.98
CA SER A 126 16.43 24.82 13.28
C SER A 126 16.15 25.94 14.27
N GLY A 127 15.25 25.69 15.22
CA GLY A 127 14.84 26.69 16.22
C GLY A 127 14.37 26.04 17.51
N SER A 128 14.36 26.83 18.58
CA SER A 128 13.92 26.37 19.90
C SER A 128 12.44 26.00 19.92
N TRP A 129 12.11 24.87 20.55
CA TRP A 129 10.73 24.55 20.93
C TRP A 129 10.43 25.13 22.31
N PHE A 130 9.44 26.02 22.39
CA PHE A 130 9.03 26.68 23.63
C PHE A 130 7.93 25.88 24.34
N LEU A 131 8.31 24.74 24.92
CA LEU A 131 7.39 23.87 25.66
C LEU A 131 7.10 24.42 27.06
N ARG A 132 5.90 24.14 27.58
CA ARG A 132 5.48 24.59 28.92
C ARG A 132 6.21 23.88 30.06
N SER A 133 6.54 22.60 29.87
CA SER A 133 7.14 21.71 30.87
C SER A 133 8.65 21.82 31.00
N GLU A 134 9.29 22.73 30.26
CA GLU A 134 10.76 22.83 30.02
C GLU A 134 11.39 21.59 29.36
N HIS A 135 10.89 20.39 29.66
CA HIS A 135 11.22 19.11 29.02
C HIS A 135 10.18 18.72 27.97
N CYS A 136 10.60 17.91 26.99
CA CYS A 136 9.72 17.31 26.00
C CYS A 136 9.18 15.96 26.49
N TYR A 137 7.95 15.95 26.99
CA TYR A 137 7.25 14.72 27.35
C TYR A 137 6.48 14.17 26.15
N LEU A 138 6.71 12.89 25.83
CA LEU A 138 6.08 12.19 24.73
C LEU A 138 4.63 11.83 25.07
N LEU A 139 3.76 11.88 24.06
CA LEU A 139 2.42 11.28 24.14
C LEU A 139 2.57 9.79 24.45
N PRO A 140 1.75 9.18 25.33
CA PRO A 140 1.89 7.78 25.69
C PRO A 140 1.59 6.85 24.51
N GLY A 141 2.38 5.79 24.33
CA GLY A 141 2.20 4.83 23.24
C GLY A 141 3.47 4.06 22.91
N ASP A 142 3.39 3.14 21.94
CA ASP A 142 4.57 2.39 21.43
C ASP A 142 5.00 2.83 20.03
N SER A 143 4.36 3.88 19.47
CA SER A 143 4.76 4.45 18.19
C SER A 143 6.19 5.02 18.25
N PRO A 144 6.87 5.15 17.10
CA PRO A 144 8.12 5.91 16.99
C PRO A 144 8.10 7.26 17.68
N LEU A 145 9.25 7.67 18.25
CA LEU A 145 9.40 8.94 18.98
C LEU A 145 8.76 10.14 18.26
N GLY A 146 9.00 10.26 16.95
CA GLY A 146 8.50 11.38 16.15
C GLY A 146 6.98 11.48 16.04
N TYR A 147 6.26 10.35 16.07
CA TYR A 147 4.78 10.36 16.12
C TYR A 147 4.22 10.65 17.50
N ARG A 148 5.08 10.62 18.54
CA ARG A 148 4.71 10.87 19.93
C ARG A 148 5.11 12.27 20.41
N LEU A 149 5.65 13.12 19.53
CA LEU A 149 6.01 14.48 19.88
C LEU A 149 4.78 15.32 20.24
N PRO A 150 4.83 16.15 21.30
CA PRO A 150 3.70 16.97 21.73
C PRO A 150 3.57 18.24 20.88
N LEU A 151 3.30 18.10 19.57
CA LEU A 151 3.24 19.23 18.62
C LEU A 151 2.21 20.29 19.02
N ASP A 152 1.09 19.88 19.61
CA ASP A 152 0.03 20.78 20.12
C ASP A 152 0.45 21.62 21.33
N SER A 153 1.56 21.27 21.98
CA SER A 153 2.14 22.03 23.10
C SER A 153 3.09 23.13 22.66
N GLN A 154 3.40 23.23 21.36
CA GLN A 154 4.18 24.33 20.82
C GLN A 154 3.36 25.64 20.85
N PRO A 155 4.02 26.81 20.76
CA PRO A 155 3.31 28.07 20.68
C PRO A 155 2.29 28.10 19.55
N TRP A 156 1.17 28.76 19.81
CA TRP A 156 0.05 28.84 18.89
C TRP A 156 0.41 29.58 17.59
N VAL A 157 -0.22 29.18 16.50
CA VAL A 157 -0.12 29.81 15.18
C VAL A 157 -1.52 29.89 14.59
N HIS A 158 -1.84 30.97 13.90
CA HIS A 158 -3.10 31.05 13.17
C HIS A 158 -3.16 29.93 12.11
N LYS A 159 -4.37 29.43 11.86
CA LYS A 159 -4.57 28.39 10.83
C LYS A 159 -4.11 28.83 9.44
N SER A 160 -4.20 30.12 9.12
CA SER A 160 -3.71 30.69 7.85
C SER A 160 -2.19 30.70 7.73
N ASP A 161 -1.48 30.73 8.87
CA ASP A 161 -0.03 30.90 8.93
C ASP A 161 0.67 29.57 9.26
N TYR A 162 -0.10 28.50 9.49
CA TYR A 162 0.45 27.18 9.75
C TYR A 162 1.21 26.70 8.49
N PRO A 163 2.47 26.26 8.62
CA PRO A 163 3.30 25.88 7.49
C PRO A 163 2.89 24.50 6.94
N TYR A 164 1.76 24.43 6.26
CA TYR A 164 1.27 23.19 5.65
C TYR A 164 2.20 22.74 4.52
N ILE A 165 2.62 21.47 4.57
CA ILE A 165 3.29 20.81 3.47
C ILE A 165 2.21 20.33 2.50
N HIS A 166 2.18 20.93 1.31
CA HIS A 166 1.28 20.53 0.24
C HIS A 166 2.00 19.57 -0.71
N SER A 167 1.32 18.48 -1.08
CA SER A 167 1.82 17.57 -2.10
C SER A 167 1.94 18.29 -3.46
N ALA A 168 3.05 18.04 -4.14
CA ALA A 168 3.29 18.52 -5.49
C ALA A 168 2.24 17.98 -6.48
N ASP A 169 1.93 18.76 -7.52
CA ASP A 169 1.09 18.28 -8.61
C ASP A 169 1.88 17.32 -9.51
N PRO A 170 1.42 16.07 -9.72
CA PRO A 170 2.14 15.10 -10.55
C PRO A 170 2.19 15.49 -12.04
N HIS A 171 1.44 16.51 -12.47
CA HIS A 171 1.51 17.06 -13.83
C HIS A 171 2.65 18.07 -14.04
N GLN A 172 3.35 18.49 -12.99
CA GLN A 172 4.46 19.42 -13.14
C GLN A 172 5.69 18.75 -13.77
N SER A 173 6.58 19.56 -14.35
CA SER A 173 7.88 19.10 -14.81
C SER A 173 8.87 19.05 -13.65
N PHE A 174 9.63 17.96 -13.56
CA PHE A 174 10.66 17.78 -12.54
C PHE A 174 12.04 17.85 -13.20
N PRO A 175 12.98 18.67 -12.69
CA PRO A 175 14.36 18.65 -13.18
C PRO A 175 15.01 17.31 -12.85
N THR A 176 16.12 16.99 -13.53
CA THR A 176 16.93 15.83 -13.17
C THR A 176 17.45 15.98 -11.74
N LEU A 177 17.40 14.89 -10.97
CA LEU A 177 17.96 14.87 -9.62
C LEU A 177 19.48 15.08 -9.69
N PRO A 178 20.08 15.80 -8.73
CA PRO A 178 21.53 15.84 -8.58
C PRO A 178 22.13 14.43 -8.45
N ALA A 179 23.38 14.25 -8.89
CA ALA A 179 24.05 12.96 -8.80
C ALA A 179 24.28 12.58 -7.32
N TYR A 180 24.44 11.28 -7.05
CA TYR A 180 24.74 10.80 -5.71
C TYR A 180 26.00 11.49 -5.14
N ARG A 181 25.95 11.93 -3.87
CA ARG A 181 26.98 12.70 -3.15
C ARG A 181 27.21 14.15 -3.60
N GLN A 182 26.29 14.70 -4.39
CA GLN A 182 26.30 16.12 -4.74
C GLN A 182 25.29 16.95 -3.94
N LEU A 183 24.37 16.34 -3.18
CA LEU A 183 23.33 17.11 -2.47
C LEU A 183 23.84 17.76 -1.19
N LEU A 184 24.89 17.22 -0.57
CA LEU A 184 25.61 17.88 0.52
C LEU A 184 26.61 18.93 0.02
N GLN A 185 26.86 19.04 -1.29
CA GLN A 185 27.73 20.11 -1.77
C GLN A 185 27.00 21.44 -1.59
N PRO A 186 27.59 22.40 -0.87
CA PRO A 186 26.97 23.70 -0.69
C PRO A 186 26.69 24.28 -2.07
N HIS A 187 25.42 24.58 -2.35
CA HIS A 187 25.09 25.39 -3.52
C HIS A 187 25.86 26.70 -3.37
N SER A 188 26.91 26.85 -4.18
CA SER A 188 27.84 27.97 -4.20
C SER A 188 27.17 29.32 -4.52
N SER A 189 25.85 29.34 -4.69
CA SER A 189 25.01 30.54 -4.76
C SER A 189 24.64 31.14 -3.39
N ALA A 190 24.92 30.46 -2.27
CA ALA A 190 24.63 30.98 -0.92
C ALA A 190 25.80 31.75 -0.26
N ALA A 191 26.91 31.95 -0.97
CA ALA A 191 28.09 32.64 -0.43
C ALA A 191 27.87 34.11 -0.03
N ASP A 192 26.74 34.72 -0.42
CA ASP A 192 26.35 36.09 -0.05
C ASP A 192 25.22 36.16 1.01
N HIS A 193 24.73 35.02 1.51
CA HIS A 193 23.74 35.01 2.59
C HIS A 193 24.41 34.66 3.92
N ALA A 194 24.40 35.62 4.86
CA ALA A 194 24.77 35.36 6.24
C ALA A 194 24.02 34.12 6.76
N PRO A 195 24.65 33.27 7.59
CA PRO A 195 23.98 32.10 8.15
C PRO A 195 22.64 32.53 8.77
N PRO A 196 21.53 31.80 8.48
CA PRO A 196 20.22 32.17 8.99
C PRO A 196 20.32 32.35 10.51
N GLN A 197 19.91 33.52 11.01
CA GLN A 197 20.01 33.78 12.44
C GLN A 197 19.11 32.77 13.17
N PRO A 198 19.61 32.13 14.24
CA PRO A 198 18.81 31.19 15.00
C PRO A 198 17.59 31.90 15.55
N VAL A 199 16.40 31.41 15.20
CA VAL A 199 15.15 32.03 15.66
C VAL A 199 14.90 31.58 17.10
N THR A 200 15.52 32.29 18.04
CA THR A 200 15.38 32.07 19.48
C THR A 200 14.27 32.94 20.10
N GLN A 201 13.58 33.72 19.29
CA GLN A 201 12.52 34.61 19.76
C GLN A 201 11.30 33.80 20.20
N ARG A 202 11.00 33.88 21.50
CA ARG A 202 9.75 33.38 22.06
C ARG A 202 8.61 34.27 21.59
N PRO A 203 7.51 33.71 21.06
CA PRO A 203 6.34 34.52 20.69
C PRO A 203 5.72 35.18 21.91
N GLU A 204 5.20 36.39 21.70
CA GLU A 204 4.37 37.10 22.68
C GLU A 204 3.03 36.39 22.89
N GLN A 205 2.31 36.79 23.93
CA GLN A 205 1.02 36.19 24.26
C GLN A 205 0.03 36.37 23.10
N LYS A 206 -0.47 35.24 22.55
CA LYS A 206 -1.37 35.19 21.38
C LYS A 206 -0.77 35.73 20.07
N GLN A 207 0.55 35.88 19.99
CA GLN A 207 1.22 36.13 18.73
C GLN A 207 1.26 34.82 17.91
N SER A 208 0.90 34.91 16.63
CA SER A 208 1.09 33.81 15.68
C SER A 208 2.58 33.51 15.55
N ALA A 209 2.98 32.26 15.73
CA ALA A 209 4.37 31.84 15.65
C ALA A 209 4.61 30.91 14.46
N ASP A 210 4.57 31.48 13.25
CA ASP A 210 4.81 30.77 11.98
C ASP A 210 6.29 30.43 11.77
N TRP A 211 7.21 31.25 12.32
CA TRP A 211 8.66 31.03 12.26
C TRP A 211 9.19 29.82 13.06
N ILE A 212 8.35 29.14 13.85
CA ILE A 212 8.78 27.98 14.64
C ILE A 212 8.78 26.74 13.76
N ALA A 213 9.93 26.05 13.66
CA ALA A 213 10.03 24.76 12.99
C ALA A 213 9.15 23.72 13.71
N ARG A 214 8.07 23.27 13.06
CA ARG A 214 7.09 22.32 13.64
C ARG A 214 7.31 20.86 13.25
N THR A 215 8.33 20.62 12.44
CA THR A 215 8.82 19.32 12.02
C THR A 215 10.15 19.02 12.70
N ALA A 216 10.48 17.74 12.85
CA ALA A 216 11.72 17.35 13.50
C ALA A 216 12.25 16.02 12.97
N LEU A 217 13.57 15.92 12.90
CA LEU A 217 14.30 14.66 12.81
C LEU A 217 14.51 14.15 14.23
N CYS A 218 14.16 12.90 14.51
CA CYS A 218 14.34 12.31 15.84
C CYS A 218 15.27 11.12 15.80
N ALA A 219 16.00 10.92 16.90
CA ALA A 219 16.89 9.78 17.09
C ALA A 219 16.51 9.03 18.36
N GLU A 220 16.11 7.77 18.21
CA GLU A 220 15.66 6.90 19.29
C GLU A 220 16.48 5.60 19.30
N PRO A 221 17.32 5.35 20.32
CA PRO A 221 17.93 4.04 20.51
C PRO A 221 16.87 3.04 21.01
N ARG A 222 16.58 1.99 20.23
CA ARG A 222 15.70 0.89 20.63
C ARG A 222 16.43 -0.42 20.51
N ASN A 223 16.48 -1.19 21.61
CA ASN A 223 17.21 -2.47 21.68
C ASN A 223 18.66 -2.35 21.17
N GLY A 224 19.30 -1.21 21.44
CA GLY A 224 20.66 -0.93 21.03
C GLY A 224 20.86 -0.63 19.53
N ILE A 225 19.78 -0.40 18.78
CA ILE A 225 19.80 0.04 17.38
C ILE A 225 19.29 1.48 17.31
N LEU A 226 19.92 2.31 16.47
CA LEU A 226 19.50 3.69 16.30
C LEU A 226 18.39 3.79 15.25
N TYR A 227 17.20 4.20 15.66
CA TYR A 227 16.12 4.53 14.74
C TYR A 227 16.07 6.04 14.54
N LEU A 228 15.97 6.45 13.27
CA LEU A 228 15.83 7.83 12.88
C LEU A 228 14.45 8.07 12.28
N PHE A 229 13.65 8.87 12.98
CA PHE A 229 12.35 9.30 12.50
C PHE A 229 12.53 10.48 11.54
N MET A 230 12.30 10.23 10.26
CA MET A 230 12.42 11.22 9.19
C MET A 230 11.31 12.27 9.29
N PRO A 231 11.62 13.58 9.19
CA PRO A 231 10.60 14.63 9.10
C PRO A 231 9.92 14.60 7.73
N PRO A 232 8.67 15.11 7.63
CA PRO A 232 8.07 15.34 6.32
C PRO A 232 8.83 16.46 5.61
N THR A 233 9.05 16.28 4.31
CA THR A 233 9.75 17.25 3.45
C THR A 233 8.86 17.66 2.29
N ARG A 234 9.14 18.84 1.72
CA ARG A 234 8.31 19.44 0.68
C ARG A 234 8.69 18.92 -0.71
N THR A 235 9.98 18.66 -0.94
CA THR A 235 10.52 18.13 -2.19
C THR A 235 11.33 16.86 -1.96
N LEU A 236 11.51 16.06 -3.02
CA LEU A 236 12.35 14.87 -2.94
C LEU A 236 13.81 15.25 -2.66
N GLU A 237 14.30 16.31 -3.27
CA GLU A 237 15.66 16.82 -3.08
C GLU A 237 15.96 17.12 -1.61
N ASP A 238 15.02 17.73 -0.90
CA ASP A 238 15.14 17.98 0.54
C ASP A 238 15.22 16.66 1.32
N TYR A 239 14.39 15.68 0.98
CA TYR A 239 14.44 14.36 1.61
C TYR A 239 15.81 13.69 1.40
N LEU A 240 16.30 13.69 0.15
CA LEU A 240 17.58 13.08 -0.21
C LEU A 240 18.76 13.80 0.46
N GLN A 241 18.69 15.11 0.64
CA GLN A 241 19.72 15.84 1.36
C GLN A 241 19.80 15.43 2.85
N VAL A 242 18.65 15.19 3.50
CA VAL A 242 18.62 14.65 4.86
C VAL A 242 19.17 13.22 4.89
N VAL A 243 18.80 12.37 3.92
CA VAL A 243 19.35 11.00 3.80
C VAL A 243 20.87 11.03 3.63
N GLU A 244 21.40 11.90 2.77
CA GLU A 244 22.85 12.04 2.54
C GLU A 244 23.57 12.51 3.81
N ALA A 245 22.99 13.46 4.57
CA ALA A 245 23.52 13.90 5.86
C ALA A 245 23.54 12.78 6.90
N ILE A 246 22.50 11.94 6.92
CA ILE A 246 22.42 10.76 7.79
C ILE A 246 23.44 9.71 7.36
N GLU A 247 23.56 9.42 6.08
CA GLU A 247 24.56 8.48 5.52
C GLU A 247 25.97 8.91 5.94
N ALA A 248 26.34 10.17 5.66
CA ALA A 248 27.65 10.70 5.99
C ALA A 248 27.94 10.65 7.50
N THR A 249 26.91 10.85 8.33
CA THR A 249 27.00 10.71 9.79
C THR A 249 27.18 9.26 10.21
N SER A 250 26.37 8.35 9.67
CA SER A 250 26.39 6.92 9.97
C SER A 250 27.75 6.32 9.65
N LEU A 251 28.28 6.60 8.44
CA LEU A 251 29.59 6.14 8.01
C LEU A 251 30.73 6.76 8.84
N SER A 252 30.63 8.04 9.20
CA SER A 252 31.65 8.71 10.01
C SER A 252 31.70 8.21 11.46
N LEU A 253 30.56 7.85 12.04
CA LEU A 253 30.48 7.39 13.43
C LEU A 253 30.56 5.85 13.54
N GLY A 254 30.42 5.13 12.43
CA GLY A 254 30.30 3.67 12.44
C GLY A 254 29.02 3.19 13.12
N ILE A 255 27.95 4.00 13.09
CA ILE A 255 26.66 3.70 13.71
C ILE A 255 25.64 3.48 12.59
N PRO A 256 25.28 2.23 12.26
CA PRO A 256 24.21 1.96 11.31
C PRO A 256 22.84 2.31 11.92
N VAL A 257 21.87 2.63 11.06
CA VAL A 257 20.57 3.19 11.45
C VAL A 257 19.42 2.49 10.76
N VAL A 258 18.22 2.59 11.35
CA VAL A 258 16.96 2.27 10.68
C VAL A 258 16.20 3.57 10.45
N LEU A 259 15.75 3.80 9.21
CA LEU A 259 14.92 4.95 8.88
C LEU A 259 13.43 4.60 9.07
N GLU A 260 12.70 5.47 9.75
CA GLU A 260 11.26 5.34 9.95
C GLU A 260 10.56 6.70 9.89
N GLY A 261 9.24 6.74 10.07
CA GLY A 261 8.47 7.98 10.05
C GLY A 261 8.02 8.36 8.65
N TYR A 262 8.23 9.61 8.26
CA TYR A 262 7.75 10.11 6.97
C TYR A 262 8.59 9.57 5.80
N GLU A 263 7.89 9.17 4.75
CA GLU A 263 8.47 8.69 3.49
C GLU A 263 8.95 9.86 2.61
N PRO A 264 9.79 9.59 1.59
CA PRO A 264 10.03 10.58 0.54
C PRO A 264 8.69 11.07 -0.04
N PRO A 265 8.56 12.37 -0.36
CA PRO A 265 7.36 12.87 -1.02
C PRO A 265 7.19 12.18 -2.38
N SER A 266 5.93 12.02 -2.80
CA SER A 266 5.58 11.39 -4.08
C SER A 266 6.27 12.13 -5.23
N ASP A 267 7.11 11.42 -5.99
CA ASP A 267 7.92 11.99 -7.06
C ASP A 267 8.12 10.97 -8.19
N PRO A 268 7.92 11.35 -9.47
CA PRO A 268 8.01 10.43 -10.60
C PRO A 268 9.44 9.92 -10.88
N ARG A 269 10.47 10.50 -10.25
CA ARG A 269 11.88 10.10 -10.38
C ARG A 269 12.23 8.94 -9.45
N LEU A 270 11.38 8.65 -8.46
CA LEU A 270 11.49 7.45 -7.63
C LEU A 270 10.56 6.35 -8.11
N THR A 271 10.97 5.13 -7.80
CA THR A 271 10.13 3.94 -7.85
C THR A 271 10.17 3.30 -6.46
N CYS A 272 9.08 2.62 -6.09
CA CYS A 272 9.02 1.90 -4.83
C CYS A 272 8.26 0.58 -4.95
N PHE A 273 8.55 -0.33 -4.02
CA PHE A 273 7.65 -1.41 -3.66
C PHE A 273 7.42 -1.39 -2.15
N ARG A 274 6.27 -1.90 -1.72
CA ARG A 274 5.81 -1.86 -0.33
C ARG A 274 5.25 -3.20 0.11
N ILE A 275 5.58 -3.59 1.33
CA ILE A 275 5.05 -4.77 2.00
C ILE A 275 4.31 -4.31 3.27
N THR A 276 3.03 -4.63 3.37
CA THR A 276 2.17 -4.25 4.51
C THR A 276 1.39 -5.47 5.02
N PRO A 277 1.20 -5.62 6.34
CA PRO A 277 0.41 -6.69 6.89
C PRO A 277 -1.08 -6.36 6.78
N ASP A 278 -1.88 -7.38 6.51
CA ASP A 278 -3.33 -7.36 6.61
C ASP A 278 -3.78 -8.57 7.46
N PRO A 279 -4.98 -8.59 8.07
CA PRO A 279 -5.35 -9.67 8.97
C PRO A 279 -5.36 -11.03 8.25
N GLY A 280 -4.36 -11.86 8.56
CA GLY A 280 -4.18 -13.18 7.97
C GLY A 280 -3.51 -13.21 6.58
N VAL A 281 -3.07 -12.06 6.04
CA VAL A 281 -2.39 -11.96 4.73
C VAL A 281 -1.28 -10.89 4.76
N ILE A 282 -0.42 -10.88 3.76
CA ILE A 282 0.53 -9.78 3.52
C ILE A 282 0.20 -9.20 2.15
N GLU A 283 0.07 -7.88 2.09
CA GLU A 283 -0.11 -7.14 0.85
C GLU A 283 1.26 -6.69 0.34
N VAL A 284 1.49 -6.92 -0.97
CA VAL A 284 2.70 -6.49 -1.64
C VAL A 284 2.32 -5.58 -2.80
N ASN A 285 2.58 -4.29 -2.65
CA ASN A 285 2.44 -3.30 -3.71
C ASN A 285 3.75 -3.27 -4.51
N ILE A 286 3.72 -3.86 -5.70
CA ILE A 286 4.89 -3.90 -6.60
C ILE A 286 5.01 -2.63 -7.44
N GLN A 287 6.24 -2.33 -7.84
CA GLN A 287 6.54 -1.26 -8.77
C GLN A 287 5.88 -1.45 -10.15
N PRO A 288 5.70 -0.38 -10.94
CA PRO A 288 5.26 -0.50 -12.33
C PRO A 288 6.26 -1.30 -13.19
N ALA A 289 5.75 -2.01 -14.20
CA ALA A 289 6.54 -2.66 -15.24
C ALA A 289 6.43 -1.88 -16.56
N ALA A 290 7.57 -1.52 -17.17
CA ALA A 290 7.62 -0.80 -18.43
C ALA A 290 7.43 -1.71 -19.67
N SER A 291 7.64 -3.02 -19.51
CA SER A 291 7.52 -4.00 -20.59
C SER A 291 6.85 -5.30 -20.14
N TRP A 292 6.41 -6.11 -21.10
CA TRP A 292 5.89 -7.44 -20.81
C TRP A 292 6.95 -8.35 -20.18
N GLY A 293 8.20 -8.28 -20.65
CA GLY A 293 9.29 -9.08 -20.09
C GLY A 293 9.53 -8.78 -18.61
N GLU A 294 9.58 -7.49 -18.28
CA GLU A 294 9.71 -7.03 -16.89
C GLU A 294 8.50 -7.47 -16.04
N LEU A 295 7.27 -7.37 -16.56
CA LEU A 295 6.09 -7.82 -15.84
C LEU A 295 6.11 -9.33 -15.52
N VAL A 296 6.56 -10.14 -16.48
CA VAL A 296 6.74 -11.59 -16.30
C VAL A 296 7.78 -11.88 -15.22
N GLU A 297 8.92 -11.18 -15.26
CA GLU A 297 10.00 -11.31 -14.29
C GLU A 297 9.53 -10.93 -12.88
N GLN A 298 8.97 -9.73 -12.71
CA GLN A 298 8.48 -9.23 -11.42
C GLN A 298 7.40 -10.15 -10.83
N THR A 299 6.41 -10.55 -11.63
CA THR A 299 5.34 -11.44 -11.17
C THR A 299 5.88 -12.82 -10.78
N THR A 300 6.74 -13.42 -11.61
CA THR A 300 7.30 -14.75 -11.30
C THR A 300 8.17 -14.70 -10.05
N PHE A 301 9.01 -13.68 -9.93
CA PHE A 301 9.86 -13.47 -8.76
C PHE A 301 9.02 -13.32 -7.48
N LEU A 302 7.95 -12.52 -7.51
CA LEU A 302 7.07 -12.34 -6.34
C LEU A 302 6.48 -13.66 -5.83
N TYR A 303 5.96 -14.50 -6.74
CA TYR A 303 5.42 -15.80 -6.38
C TYR A 303 6.50 -16.74 -5.83
N ASP A 304 7.69 -16.74 -6.42
CA ASP A 304 8.82 -17.55 -5.94
C ASP A 304 9.33 -17.08 -4.57
N ALA A 305 9.44 -15.78 -4.35
CA ALA A 305 9.85 -15.19 -3.08
C ALA A 305 8.82 -15.47 -1.97
N ALA A 306 7.52 -15.37 -2.28
CA ALA A 306 6.44 -15.74 -1.37
C ALA A 306 6.56 -17.21 -0.97
N ARG A 307 6.74 -18.11 -1.94
CA ARG A 307 6.91 -19.56 -1.70
C ARG A 307 8.14 -19.85 -0.83
N GLN A 308 9.28 -19.21 -1.10
CA GLN A 308 10.51 -19.37 -0.31
C GLN A 308 10.34 -18.87 1.13
N SER A 309 9.51 -17.83 1.31
CA SER A 309 9.12 -17.28 2.61
C SER A 309 7.99 -18.07 3.31
N ARG A 310 7.58 -19.23 2.75
CA ARG A 310 6.48 -20.08 3.25
C ARG A 310 5.11 -19.38 3.25
N LEU A 311 4.96 -18.37 2.41
CA LEU A 311 3.68 -17.75 2.10
C LEU A 311 3.03 -18.50 0.92
N THR A 312 1.70 -18.47 0.87
CA THR A 312 0.92 -19.03 -0.23
C THR A 312 -0.20 -18.07 -0.62
N THR A 313 -0.59 -18.12 -1.90
CA THR A 313 -1.73 -17.40 -2.47
C THR A 313 -3.02 -18.20 -2.37
N GLU A 314 -2.99 -19.35 -1.69
CA GLU A 314 -4.05 -20.34 -1.66
C GLU A 314 -4.57 -20.57 -0.23
N LYS A 315 -5.88 -20.73 -0.10
CA LYS A 315 -6.54 -21.13 1.15
C LYS A 315 -7.52 -22.26 0.87
N PHE A 316 -7.67 -23.17 1.83
CA PHE A 316 -8.63 -24.26 1.75
C PHE A 316 -9.70 -24.11 2.83
N MET A 317 -10.96 -24.19 2.41
CA MET A 317 -12.10 -24.27 3.31
C MET A 317 -12.13 -25.63 4.00
N ILE A 318 -12.93 -25.76 5.08
CA ILE A 318 -13.04 -27.01 5.87
C ILE A 318 -13.48 -28.20 4.99
N ASP A 319 -14.27 -27.94 3.95
CA ASP A 319 -14.74 -28.94 3.00
C ASP A 319 -13.74 -29.25 1.86
N GLY A 320 -12.52 -28.69 1.93
CA GLY A 320 -11.47 -28.87 0.94
C GLY A 320 -11.62 -28.02 -0.32
N ARG A 321 -12.63 -27.14 -0.40
CA ARG A 321 -12.71 -26.17 -1.51
C ARG A 321 -11.55 -25.20 -1.44
N HIS A 322 -10.89 -25.02 -2.58
CA HIS A 322 -9.88 -23.99 -2.75
C HIS A 322 -10.55 -22.60 -2.86
N THR A 323 -9.96 -21.61 -2.23
CA THR A 323 -10.36 -20.20 -2.27
C THR A 323 -9.11 -19.34 -2.21
N GLY A 324 -9.16 -18.11 -2.73
CA GLY A 324 -8.09 -17.16 -2.51
C GLY A 324 -7.93 -16.78 -1.04
N THR A 325 -6.81 -16.11 -0.73
CA THR A 325 -6.48 -15.69 0.63
C THR A 325 -7.43 -14.64 1.20
N GLY A 326 -8.18 -13.94 0.34
CA GLY A 326 -9.10 -12.87 0.71
C GLY A 326 -8.50 -11.45 0.57
N GLY A 327 -7.23 -11.32 0.20
CA GLY A 327 -6.57 -10.02 -0.04
C GLY A 327 -6.80 -9.44 -1.44
N GLY A 328 -7.28 -10.24 -2.40
CA GLY A 328 -7.44 -9.83 -3.79
C GLY A 328 -6.12 -9.78 -4.58
N ASN A 329 -6.20 -9.34 -5.84
CA ASN A 329 -5.08 -9.14 -6.76
C ASN A 329 -5.37 -7.92 -7.63
N HIS A 330 -5.29 -6.73 -7.03
CA HIS A 330 -5.63 -5.50 -7.72
C HIS A 330 -4.67 -5.24 -8.87
N MET A 331 -5.22 -5.01 -10.06
CA MET A 331 -4.44 -4.71 -11.26
C MET A 331 -4.57 -3.23 -11.57
N VAL A 332 -3.44 -2.51 -11.50
CA VAL A 332 -3.39 -1.08 -11.77
C VAL A 332 -2.82 -0.85 -13.17
N MET A 333 -3.52 -0.06 -13.98
CA MET A 333 -3.10 0.31 -15.32
C MET A 333 -3.00 1.82 -15.46
N GLY A 334 -2.10 2.29 -16.33
CA GLY A 334 -1.91 3.72 -16.61
C GLY A 334 -0.69 3.98 -17.48
N GLY A 335 -0.32 5.26 -17.61
CA GLY A 335 0.92 5.71 -18.26
C GLY A 335 2.06 5.89 -17.25
N ALA A 336 3.28 6.17 -17.72
CA ALA A 336 4.41 6.45 -16.82
C ALA A 336 4.24 7.81 -16.12
N THR A 337 3.47 8.72 -16.72
CA THR A 337 2.99 9.97 -16.14
C THR A 337 1.46 10.07 -16.31
N PRO A 338 0.77 10.92 -15.53
CA PRO A 338 -0.65 11.16 -15.73
C PRO A 338 -0.99 11.62 -17.15
N ALA A 339 -0.14 12.45 -17.77
CA ALA A 339 -0.31 12.92 -19.14
C ALA A 339 -0.23 11.80 -20.20
N GLU A 340 0.47 10.71 -19.89
CA GLU A 340 0.57 9.53 -20.76
C GLU A 340 -0.54 8.50 -20.53
N SER A 341 -1.40 8.71 -19.52
CA SER A 341 -2.47 7.77 -19.19
C SER A 341 -3.39 7.52 -20.39
N PRO A 342 -3.64 6.25 -20.78
CA PRO A 342 -4.57 5.96 -21.86
C PRO A 342 -6.00 6.42 -21.53
N PHE A 343 -6.36 6.46 -20.25
CA PHE A 343 -7.70 6.84 -19.79
C PHE A 343 -7.92 8.35 -19.78
N LEU A 344 -6.86 9.15 -19.57
CA LEU A 344 -6.95 10.61 -19.63
C LEU A 344 -6.78 11.12 -21.07
N ARG A 345 -5.92 10.49 -21.87
CA ARG A 345 -5.72 10.83 -23.29
C ARG A 345 -6.91 10.44 -24.17
N ARG A 346 -7.54 9.30 -23.87
CA ARG A 346 -8.70 8.76 -24.59
C ARG A 346 -9.75 8.26 -23.61
N PRO A 347 -10.58 9.16 -23.03
CA PRO A 347 -11.59 8.77 -22.06
C PRO A 347 -12.62 7.76 -22.56
N ASP A 348 -12.83 7.70 -23.88
CA ASP A 348 -13.66 6.69 -24.54
C ASP A 348 -13.15 5.25 -24.32
N VAL A 349 -11.86 5.06 -24.03
CA VAL A 349 -11.28 3.75 -23.67
C VAL A 349 -11.74 3.32 -22.29
N LEU A 350 -11.82 4.23 -21.31
CA LEU A 350 -12.37 3.93 -19.98
C LEU A 350 -13.87 3.61 -20.08
N ARG A 351 -14.63 4.40 -20.84
CA ARG A 351 -16.04 4.10 -21.16
C ARG A 351 -16.18 2.71 -21.78
N SER A 352 -15.31 2.37 -22.72
CA SER A 352 -15.30 1.06 -23.38
C SER A 352 -15.08 -0.07 -22.39
N LEU A 353 -14.08 0.05 -21.50
CA LEU A 353 -13.82 -0.94 -20.46
C LEU A 353 -15.03 -1.16 -19.56
N ILE A 354 -15.59 -0.10 -19.00
CA ILE A 354 -16.75 -0.17 -18.09
C ILE A 354 -17.95 -0.79 -18.81
N GLY A 355 -18.27 -0.31 -20.02
CA GLY A 355 -19.41 -0.81 -20.80
C GLY A 355 -19.23 -2.27 -21.23
N TYR A 356 -18.01 -2.67 -21.60
CA TYR A 356 -17.71 -4.03 -22.01
C TYR A 356 -17.77 -5.01 -20.84
N TRP A 357 -17.17 -4.66 -19.69
CA TRP A 357 -17.29 -5.44 -18.45
C TRP A 357 -18.74 -5.59 -18.00
N HIS A 358 -19.52 -4.51 -18.14
CA HIS A 358 -20.95 -4.55 -17.83
C HIS A 358 -21.68 -5.56 -18.72
N ASN A 359 -21.42 -5.51 -20.03
CA ASN A 359 -22.08 -6.37 -21.02
C ASN A 359 -21.55 -7.81 -21.08
N HIS A 360 -20.38 -8.09 -20.48
CA HIS A 360 -19.77 -9.42 -20.37
C HIS A 360 -19.44 -9.77 -18.91
N PRO A 361 -20.45 -10.19 -18.10
CA PRO A 361 -20.25 -10.50 -16.69
C PRO A 361 -19.24 -11.61 -16.42
N SER A 362 -18.90 -12.45 -17.41
CA SER A 362 -17.81 -13.41 -17.23
C SER A 362 -16.49 -12.77 -16.83
N LEU A 363 -16.24 -11.51 -17.22
CA LEU A 363 -15.03 -10.76 -16.86
C LEU A 363 -14.97 -10.37 -15.37
N SER A 364 -16.09 -10.37 -14.66
CA SER A 364 -16.13 -10.22 -13.20
C SER A 364 -16.20 -11.60 -12.53
N TYR A 365 -17.12 -12.45 -12.97
CA TYR A 365 -17.47 -13.70 -12.30
C TYR A 365 -16.40 -14.80 -12.44
N LEU A 366 -15.62 -14.82 -13.53
CA LEU A 366 -14.57 -15.83 -13.72
C LEU A 366 -13.38 -15.62 -12.79
N PHE A 367 -13.07 -14.35 -12.47
CA PHE A 367 -11.88 -13.98 -11.72
C PHE A 367 -12.15 -13.58 -10.28
N SER A 368 -13.42 -13.43 -9.90
CA SER A 368 -13.84 -13.22 -8.51
C SER A 368 -13.72 -14.50 -7.69
N GLY A 369 -13.48 -14.35 -6.38
CA GLY A 369 -13.58 -15.44 -5.42
C GLY A 369 -15.03 -15.85 -5.13
N LEU A 370 -15.23 -16.62 -4.06
CA LEU A 370 -16.56 -17.13 -3.65
C LEU A 370 -17.55 -16.03 -3.22
N PHE A 371 -17.09 -14.80 -3.01
CA PHE A 371 -17.87 -13.68 -2.49
C PHE A 371 -18.08 -12.63 -3.59
N ILE A 372 -19.11 -12.83 -4.41
CA ILE A 372 -19.59 -11.88 -5.43
C ILE A 372 -20.96 -11.30 -5.02
N GLY A 373 -21.32 -10.12 -5.51
CA GLY A 373 -22.56 -9.43 -5.18
C GLY A 373 -22.35 -8.07 -4.48
N PRO A 374 -23.44 -7.41 -4.06
CA PRO A 374 -23.45 -6.00 -3.63
C PRO A 374 -22.65 -5.69 -2.37
N THR A 375 -22.33 -6.72 -1.58
CA THR A 375 -21.54 -6.60 -0.34
C THR A 375 -20.11 -7.15 -0.50
N SER A 376 -19.74 -7.56 -1.71
CA SER A 376 -18.38 -8.04 -2.02
C SER A 376 -17.33 -6.94 -1.85
N GLN A 377 -16.04 -7.30 -1.97
CA GLN A 377 -14.95 -6.34 -1.89
C GLN A 377 -14.91 -5.35 -3.06
N ALA A 378 -15.47 -5.75 -4.20
CA ALA A 378 -15.43 -5.01 -5.46
C ALA A 378 -16.70 -5.23 -6.30
N PRO A 379 -17.91 -4.87 -5.80
CA PRO A 379 -19.16 -5.06 -6.52
C PRO A 379 -19.19 -4.39 -7.90
N ARG A 380 -19.94 -5.02 -8.81
CA ARG A 380 -20.30 -4.43 -10.10
C ARG A 380 -21.31 -3.29 -9.91
N ILE A 381 -21.39 -2.40 -10.90
CA ILE A 381 -22.32 -1.26 -10.88
C ILE A 381 -23.80 -1.68 -10.78
N ASP A 382 -24.14 -2.87 -11.31
CA ASP A 382 -25.51 -3.37 -11.40
C ASP A 382 -25.89 -4.40 -10.32
N GLU A 383 -25.03 -4.61 -9.32
CA GLU A 383 -25.29 -5.55 -8.22
C GLU A 383 -25.96 -4.91 -7.01
N ALA A 384 -25.68 -3.63 -6.74
CA ALA A 384 -26.21 -2.91 -5.57
C ALA A 384 -27.40 -2.00 -5.88
N ARG A 385 -27.37 -1.32 -7.03
CA ARG A 385 -28.33 -0.25 -7.37
C ARG A 385 -28.77 -0.40 -8.82
N ASN A 386 -30.00 -0.85 -9.03
CA ASN A 386 -30.56 -1.19 -10.34
C ASN A 386 -30.70 0.02 -11.28
N ASP A 387 -30.83 1.23 -10.74
CA ASP A 387 -30.87 2.52 -11.44
C ASP A 387 -29.50 2.96 -11.97
N SER A 388 -28.40 2.48 -11.38
CA SER A 388 -27.03 2.87 -11.77
C SER A 388 -26.72 2.64 -13.24
N VAL A 389 -27.31 1.60 -13.87
CA VAL A 389 -27.06 1.32 -15.30
C VAL A 389 -27.65 2.41 -16.20
N TYR A 390 -28.82 2.95 -15.82
CA TYR A 390 -29.42 4.07 -16.55
C TYR A 390 -28.61 5.36 -16.33
N GLU A 391 -28.17 5.63 -15.11
CA GLU A 391 -27.33 6.79 -14.80
C GLU A 391 -25.96 6.70 -15.50
N MET A 392 -25.39 5.49 -15.61
CA MET A 392 -24.16 5.24 -16.35
C MET A 392 -24.30 5.53 -17.84
N GLU A 393 -25.44 5.20 -18.46
CA GLU A 393 -25.72 5.58 -19.86
C GLU A 393 -25.80 7.11 -20.03
N ILE A 394 -26.40 7.81 -19.07
CA ILE A 394 -26.40 9.28 -19.07
C ILE A 394 -24.97 9.80 -18.96
N ALA A 395 -24.16 9.28 -18.04
CA ALA A 395 -22.76 9.65 -17.92
C ALA A 395 -22.01 9.42 -19.23
N PHE A 396 -22.16 8.25 -19.85
CA PHE A 396 -21.55 7.91 -21.15
C PHE A 396 -21.96 8.86 -22.28
N SER A 397 -23.19 9.38 -22.28
CA SER A 397 -23.63 10.39 -23.26
C SER A 397 -22.93 11.75 -23.12
N ARG A 398 -22.24 11.98 -22.00
CA ARG A 398 -21.47 13.20 -21.71
C ARG A 398 -19.97 13.01 -21.80
N PHE A 399 -19.51 11.80 -22.14
CA PHE A 399 -18.09 11.59 -22.46
C PHE A 399 -17.73 12.40 -23.72
N PRO A 400 -16.49 12.91 -23.79
CA PRO A 400 -15.98 13.52 -25.03
C PRO A 400 -16.01 12.51 -26.18
N GLU A 401 -16.20 13.00 -27.39
CA GLU A 401 -16.07 12.15 -28.58
C GLU A 401 -14.61 11.70 -28.77
N ALA A 402 -14.42 10.58 -29.46
CA ALA A 402 -13.08 10.06 -29.70
C ALA A 402 -12.23 11.07 -30.49
N GLY A 403 -11.14 11.54 -29.87
CA GLY A 403 -10.24 12.54 -30.45
C GLY A 403 -10.48 13.97 -29.99
N GLU A 404 -11.54 14.23 -29.22
CA GLU A 404 -11.73 15.53 -28.55
C GLU A 404 -10.88 15.64 -27.29
N GLU A 405 -10.28 16.81 -27.07
CA GLU A 405 -9.59 17.10 -25.82
C GLU A 405 -10.59 17.25 -24.67
N ALA A 406 -10.36 16.54 -23.58
CA ALA A 406 -11.17 16.62 -22.38
C ALA A 406 -10.32 16.97 -21.17
N GLN A 407 -10.90 17.79 -20.30
CA GLN A 407 -10.28 18.09 -19.02
C GLN A 407 -10.34 16.84 -18.12
N PRO A 408 -9.22 16.37 -17.54
CA PRO A 408 -9.18 15.12 -16.76
C PRO A 408 -10.23 15.04 -15.63
N TRP A 409 -10.52 16.16 -14.97
CA TRP A 409 -11.51 16.24 -13.89
C TRP A 409 -12.94 15.96 -14.35
N LEU A 410 -13.25 16.12 -15.64
CA LEU A 410 -14.59 15.83 -16.18
C LEU A 410 -14.89 14.34 -16.04
N ILE A 411 -13.92 13.48 -16.36
CA ILE A 411 -14.09 12.03 -16.37
C ILE A 411 -14.33 11.52 -14.96
N ASP A 412 -13.59 12.03 -13.98
CA ASP A 412 -13.80 11.73 -12.58
C ASP A 412 -15.20 12.14 -12.11
N ARG A 413 -15.64 13.37 -12.40
CA ARG A 413 -16.98 13.86 -12.01
C ARG A 413 -18.12 13.08 -12.64
N LEU A 414 -17.96 12.58 -13.86
CA LEU A 414 -18.98 11.76 -14.54
C LEU A 414 -19.14 10.39 -13.89
N LEU A 415 -18.07 9.82 -13.33
CA LEU A 415 -18.03 8.43 -12.87
C LEU A 415 -18.02 8.25 -11.35
N ARG A 416 -17.48 9.21 -10.58
CA ARG A 416 -17.19 9.05 -9.14
C ARG A 416 -18.39 8.67 -8.29
N ASN A 417 -19.59 9.12 -8.63
CA ASN A 417 -20.81 8.79 -7.87
C ASN A 417 -21.54 7.53 -8.40
N LEU A 418 -21.03 6.94 -9.48
CA LEU A 418 -21.57 5.74 -10.12
C LEU A 418 -20.69 4.51 -9.87
N LEU A 419 -19.36 4.70 -9.87
CA LEU A 419 -18.37 3.69 -9.53
C LEU A 419 -18.14 3.67 -8.02
N ILE A 420 -19.16 3.25 -7.27
CA ILE A 420 -19.13 3.12 -5.81
C ILE A 420 -19.88 1.89 -5.34
N ASP A 421 -19.54 1.41 -4.15
CA ASP A 421 -20.31 0.38 -3.48
C ASP A 421 -21.64 0.90 -2.90
N SER A 422 -22.39 0.01 -2.23
CA SER A 422 -23.65 0.34 -1.55
C SER A 422 -23.54 1.38 -0.43
N SER A 423 -22.34 1.63 0.11
CA SER A 423 -22.07 2.66 1.12
C SER A 423 -21.59 3.99 0.54
N GLY A 424 -21.41 4.04 -0.78
CA GLY A 424 -20.90 5.20 -1.50
C GLY A 424 -19.37 5.28 -1.56
N ASN A 425 -18.67 4.16 -1.33
CA ASN A 425 -17.21 4.09 -1.30
C ASN A 425 -16.64 3.74 -2.69
N THR A 426 -15.87 4.65 -3.28
CA THR A 426 -15.17 4.50 -4.57
C THR A 426 -14.06 3.45 -4.53
N HIS A 427 -13.36 3.34 -3.40
CA HIS A 427 -12.29 2.36 -3.19
C HIS A 427 -12.80 0.92 -3.19
N ARG A 428 -14.12 0.70 -3.07
CA ARG A 428 -14.75 -0.62 -3.15
C ARG A 428 -15.43 -0.88 -4.48
N ALA A 429 -15.26 -0.03 -5.49
CA ALA A 429 -15.81 -0.32 -6.81
C ALA A 429 -14.96 -1.34 -7.57
N GLU A 430 -15.57 -2.13 -8.47
CA GLU A 430 -14.84 -2.99 -9.41
C GLU A 430 -13.79 -2.21 -10.22
N PHE A 431 -14.18 -1.02 -10.70
CA PHE A 431 -13.31 -0.03 -11.33
C PHE A 431 -13.10 1.13 -10.36
N CYS A 432 -11.98 1.11 -9.63
CA CYS A 432 -11.60 2.15 -8.70
C CYS A 432 -10.87 3.29 -9.44
N ILE A 433 -11.42 4.51 -9.31
CA ILE A 433 -10.90 5.72 -9.96
C ILE A 433 -10.21 6.69 -8.98
N ASP A 434 -9.96 6.28 -7.73
CA ASP A 434 -9.34 7.15 -6.72
C ASP A 434 -7.91 7.58 -7.10
N LYS A 435 -7.24 6.78 -7.93
CA LYS A 435 -5.90 7.07 -8.49
C LYS A 435 -5.96 7.67 -9.90
N LEU A 436 -7.15 7.93 -10.46
CA LEU A 436 -7.30 8.45 -11.82
C LEU A 436 -7.11 9.98 -11.85
N TYR A 437 -8.08 10.72 -11.30
CA TYR A 437 -8.02 12.18 -11.19
C TYR A 437 -8.88 12.67 -10.02
N SER A 438 -8.55 12.25 -8.80
CA SER A 438 -9.35 12.61 -7.62
C SER A 438 -9.43 14.13 -7.39
N PRO A 439 -10.61 14.66 -7.02
CA PRO A 439 -10.77 16.06 -6.64
C PRO A 439 -10.19 16.38 -5.26
N ASP A 440 -9.92 15.37 -4.43
CA ASP A 440 -9.50 15.55 -3.02
C ASP A 440 -8.10 16.18 -2.91
N GLY A 441 -7.24 15.95 -3.89
CA GLY A 441 -5.92 16.55 -3.92
C GLY A 441 -4.98 15.95 -4.98
N PRO A 442 -3.77 16.50 -5.11
CA PRO A 442 -2.79 16.06 -6.10
C PRO A 442 -2.38 14.58 -5.99
N SER A 443 -2.41 14.00 -4.79
CA SER A 443 -2.03 12.61 -4.54
C SER A 443 -2.90 11.58 -5.27
N GLY A 444 -4.13 11.93 -5.64
CA GLY A 444 -5.04 11.07 -6.40
C GLY A 444 -5.08 11.36 -7.91
N ARG A 445 -4.22 12.25 -8.42
CA ARG A 445 -4.16 12.64 -9.84
C ARG A 445 -3.08 11.89 -10.60
N LEU A 446 -3.06 10.56 -10.47
CA LEU A 446 -1.99 9.73 -11.00
C LEU A 446 -2.28 9.23 -12.43
N GLY A 447 -3.50 9.41 -12.93
CA GLY A 447 -3.92 8.87 -14.24
C GLY A 447 -4.03 7.34 -14.25
N LEU A 448 -4.20 6.71 -13.09
CA LEU A 448 -4.23 5.26 -12.94
C LEU A 448 -5.66 4.75 -12.73
N LEU A 449 -5.98 3.61 -13.35
CA LEU A 449 -7.21 2.85 -13.12
C LEU A 449 -6.86 1.58 -12.36
N GLU A 450 -7.55 1.33 -11.25
CA GLU A 450 -7.36 0.12 -10.44
C GLU A 450 -8.55 -0.82 -10.61
N LEU A 451 -8.31 -2.04 -11.10
CA LEU A 451 -9.30 -3.10 -11.21
C LEU A 451 -9.21 -4.01 -10.00
N ARG A 452 -10.32 -4.15 -9.27
CA ARG A 452 -10.34 -4.77 -7.94
C ARG A 452 -11.03 -6.13 -7.89
N ALA A 453 -11.85 -6.47 -8.89
CA ALA A 453 -12.59 -7.73 -8.95
C ALA A 453 -11.75 -8.94 -9.42
N PHE A 454 -10.51 -9.03 -8.93
CA PHE A 454 -9.60 -10.14 -9.20
C PHE A 454 -9.18 -10.78 -7.88
N GLU A 455 -9.46 -12.07 -7.72
CA GLU A 455 -8.87 -12.89 -6.66
C GLU A 455 -7.42 -13.25 -7.02
N MET A 456 -6.56 -13.37 -6.00
CA MET A 456 -5.18 -13.79 -6.20
C MET A 456 -5.11 -15.21 -6.75
N PRO A 457 -4.59 -15.41 -7.98
CA PRO A 457 -4.53 -16.74 -8.55
C PRO A 457 -3.39 -17.54 -7.93
N PRO A 458 -3.48 -18.87 -7.92
CA PRO A 458 -2.52 -19.75 -7.24
C PRO A 458 -1.15 -19.84 -7.91
N HIS A 459 -1.00 -19.27 -9.12
CA HIS A 459 0.22 -19.38 -9.91
C HIS A 459 0.48 -18.13 -10.75
N ALA A 460 1.75 -17.71 -10.83
CA ALA A 460 2.18 -16.53 -11.59
C ALA A 460 1.66 -16.51 -13.04
N ARG A 461 1.75 -17.63 -13.75
CA ARG A 461 1.21 -17.75 -15.13
C ARG A 461 -0.28 -17.42 -15.23
N MET A 462 -1.09 -17.78 -14.24
CA MET A 462 -2.52 -17.44 -14.26
C MET A 462 -2.74 -15.94 -14.04
N SER A 463 -1.97 -15.31 -13.16
CA SER A 463 -1.95 -13.84 -12.98
C SER A 463 -1.52 -13.15 -14.28
N LEU A 464 -0.44 -13.62 -14.90
CA LEU A 464 0.05 -13.08 -16.17
C LEU A 464 -0.99 -13.23 -17.29
N THR A 465 -1.71 -14.35 -17.39
CA THR A 465 -2.78 -14.52 -18.37
C THR A 465 -3.93 -13.52 -18.16
N GLN A 466 -4.33 -13.24 -16.91
CA GLN A 466 -5.32 -12.20 -16.59
C GLN A 466 -4.82 -10.81 -17.01
N GLN A 467 -3.57 -10.48 -16.67
CA GLN A 467 -2.97 -9.20 -17.04
C GLN A 467 -2.81 -9.04 -18.57
N LEU A 468 -2.49 -10.11 -19.28
CA LEU A 468 -2.45 -10.14 -20.74
C LEU A 468 -3.82 -9.85 -21.34
N LEU A 469 -4.89 -10.45 -20.80
CA LEU A 469 -6.27 -10.20 -21.20
C LEU A 469 -6.64 -8.72 -21.04
N LEU A 470 -6.33 -8.11 -19.89
CA LEU A 470 -6.58 -6.69 -19.64
C LEU A 470 -5.88 -5.80 -20.68
N ARG A 471 -4.60 -6.08 -20.94
CA ARG A 471 -3.80 -5.31 -21.92
C ARG A 471 -4.33 -5.47 -23.34
N ALA A 472 -4.78 -6.66 -23.71
CA ALA A 472 -5.38 -6.92 -25.02
C ALA A 472 -6.72 -6.20 -25.20
N LEU A 473 -7.57 -6.21 -24.18
CA LEU A 473 -8.83 -5.45 -24.18
C LEU A 473 -8.57 -3.94 -24.29
N LEU A 474 -7.61 -3.42 -23.52
CA LEU A 474 -7.20 -2.03 -23.62
C LEU A 474 -6.74 -1.68 -25.05
N ALA A 475 -5.90 -2.52 -25.64
CA ALA A 475 -5.41 -2.33 -27.00
C ALA A 475 -6.53 -2.46 -28.05
N ARG A 476 -7.50 -3.38 -27.86
CA ARG A 476 -8.72 -3.48 -28.68
C ARG A 476 -9.54 -2.19 -28.61
N PHE A 477 -9.81 -1.67 -27.41
CA PHE A 477 -10.59 -0.45 -27.23
C PHE A 477 -9.89 0.80 -27.75
N TRP A 478 -8.55 0.80 -27.71
CA TRP A 478 -7.76 1.86 -28.32
C TRP A 478 -7.90 1.89 -29.85
N GLN A 479 -7.86 0.73 -30.51
CA GLN A 479 -8.06 0.61 -31.95
C GLN A 479 -9.48 0.99 -32.37
N GLN A 480 -10.47 0.44 -31.66
CA GLN A 480 -11.88 0.72 -31.91
C GLN A 480 -12.62 0.80 -30.57
N PRO A 481 -13.24 1.93 -30.22
CA PRO A 481 -14.01 2.06 -28.99
C PRO A 481 -15.21 1.10 -28.94
N TYR A 482 -15.56 0.63 -27.75
CA TYR A 482 -16.78 -0.14 -27.51
C TYR A 482 -17.92 0.81 -27.12
N GLN A 483 -18.84 1.03 -28.06
CA GLN A 483 -19.94 1.99 -27.91
C GLN A 483 -21.28 1.33 -28.26
N PRO A 484 -21.78 0.41 -27.43
CA PRO A 484 -23.09 -0.17 -27.64
C PRO A 484 -24.17 0.92 -27.55
N GLU A 485 -25.26 0.77 -28.30
CA GLU A 485 -26.39 1.70 -28.24
C GLU A 485 -26.96 1.80 -26.82
N ARG A 486 -27.02 0.67 -26.10
CA ARG A 486 -27.45 0.57 -24.71
C ARG A 486 -26.66 -0.51 -23.97
N LEU A 487 -26.53 -0.33 -22.65
CA LEU A 487 -26.01 -1.35 -21.75
C LEU A 487 -27.05 -2.44 -21.50
N ARG A 488 -26.61 -3.70 -21.41
CA ARG A 488 -27.50 -4.84 -21.12
C ARG A 488 -28.19 -4.63 -19.77
N ARG A 489 -29.48 -4.95 -19.68
CA ARG A 489 -30.23 -4.89 -18.43
C ARG A 489 -30.34 -6.29 -17.85
N TRP A 490 -29.30 -6.73 -17.15
CA TRP A 490 -29.24 -8.10 -16.62
C TRP A 490 -30.31 -8.37 -15.56
N GLY A 491 -30.52 -7.45 -14.61
CA GLY A 491 -31.47 -7.66 -13.52
C GLY A 491 -31.17 -8.97 -12.78
N THR A 492 -32.20 -9.79 -12.53
CA THR A 492 -32.01 -11.09 -11.87
C THR A 492 -31.23 -12.10 -12.73
N GLU A 493 -31.24 -11.96 -14.07
CA GLU A 493 -30.51 -12.87 -14.95
C GLU A 493 -29.00 -12.84 -14.70
N LEU A 494 -28.46 -11.76 -14.13
CA LEU A 494 -27.04 -11.66 -13.75
C LEU A 494 -26.67 -12.84 -12.85
N HIS A 495 -27.37 -12.99 -11.73
CA HIS A 495 -27.07 -14.03 -10.75
C HIS A 495 -27.59 -15.40 -11.22
N ASP A 496 -28.74 -15.46 -11.89
CA ASP A 496 -29.32 -16.72 -12.37
C ASP A 496 -28.42 -17.42 -13.39
N ARG A 497 -27.73 -16.65 -14.25
CA ARG A 497 -26.84 -17.19 -15.29
C ARG A 497 -25.39 -17.25 -14.81
N PHE A 498 -24.83 -16.16 -14.31
CA PHE A 498 -23.37 -16.05 -14.12
C PHE A 498 -22.86 -16.69 -12.82
N MET A 499 -23.75 -17.11 -11.92
CA MET A 499 -23.39 -18.07 -10.86
C MET A 499 -23.17 -19.50 -11.40
N LEU A 500 -23.49 -19.75 -12.67
CA LEU A 500 -23.32 -21.06 -13.31
C LEU A 500 -22.12 -21.04 -14.27
N PRO A 501 -21.14 -21.95 -14.10
CA PRO A 501 -19.93 -22.04 -14.92
C PRO A 501 -20.17 -22.13 -16.43
N HIS A 502 -21.31 -22.68 -16.85
CA HIS A 502 -21.67 -22.82 -18.26
C HIS A 502 -21.81 -21.45 -18.94
N PHE A 503 -22.58 -20.54 -18.35
CA PHE A 503 -22.82 -19.21 -18.92
C PHE A 503 -21.59 -18.32 -18.83
N VAL A 504 -20.82 -18.43 -17.73
CA VAL A 504 -19.51 -17.77 -17.61
C VAL A 504 -18.58 -18.20 -18.75
N ARG A 505 -18.48 -19.51 -19.03
CA ARG A 505 -17.62 -20.01 -20.12
C ARG A 505 -18.13 -19.62 -21.50
N GLN A 506 -19.44 -19.61 -21.72
CA GLN A 506 -20.02 -19.20 -22.98
C GLN A 506 -19.72 -17.72 -23.27
N ASP A 507 -20.08 -16.83 -22.34
CA ASP A 507 -19.83 -15.38 -22.48
C ASP A 507 -18.33 -15.07 -22.61
N PHE A 508 -17.47 -15.76 -21.85
CA PHE A 508 -16.03 -15.55 -21.94
C PHE A 508 -15.45 -16.01 -23.29
N ASN A 509 -15.97 -17.10 -23.87
CA ASN A 509 -15.55 -17.54 -25.20
C ASN A 509 -15.92 -16.53 -26.29
N ASP A 510 -17.03 -15.80 -26.13
CA ASP A 510 -17.41 -14.71 -27.03
C ASP A 510 -16.38 -13.57 -26.94
N VAL A 511 -15.96 -13.18 -25.72
CA VAL A 511 -14.87 -12.20 -25.52
C VAL A 511 -13.57 -12.65 -26.21
N LEU A 512 -13.17 -13.91 -26.04
CA LEU A 512 -11.97 -14.43 -26.68
C LEU A 512 -12.10 -14.52 -28.21
N ALA A 513 -13.29 -14.80 -28.74
CA ALA A 513 -13.55 -14.81 -30.17
C ALA A 513 -13.40 -13.41 -30.76
N GLU A 514 -13.98 -12.40 -30.11
CA GLU A 514 -13.83 -11.01 -30.52
C GLU A 514 -12.36 -10.58 -30.49
N LEU A 515 -11.62 -10.87 -29.42
CA LEU A 515 -10.19 -10.54 -29.37
C LEU A 515 -9.41 -11.17 -30.54
N ARG A 516 -9.73 -12.40 -30.96
CA ARG A 516 -9.14 -13.03 -32.14
C ARG A 516 -9.50 -12.31 -33.44
N GLU A 517 -10.75 -11.86 -33.58
CA GLU A 517 -11.19 -11.07 -34.74
C GLU A 517 -10.43 -9.73 -34.84
N PHE A 518 -10.05 -9.15 -33.70
CA PHE A 518 -9.19 -7.94 -33.62
C PHE A 518 -7.68 -8.24 -33.68
N GLY A 519 -7.28 -9.47 -34.03
CA GLY A 519 -5.88 -9.83 -34.26
C GLY A 519 -5.10 -10.23 -33.00
N TYR A 520 -5.78 -10.48 -31.87
CA TYR A 520 -5.17 -10.99 -30.64
C TYR A 520 -5.49 -12.49 -30.47
N PRO A 521 -4.55 -13.41 -30.77
CA PRO A 521 -4.82 -14.84 -30.89
C PRO A 521 -4.94 -15.56 -29.53
N PHE A 522 -5.91 -15.17 -28.70
CA PHE A 522 -6.15 -15.83 -27.42
C PHE A 522 -6.78 -17.21 -27.61
N GLU A 523 -6.25 -18.20 -26.89
CA GLU A 523 -6.79 -19.55 -26.84
C GLU A 523 -7.59 -19.77 -25.56
N ALA A 524 -8.76 -20.42 -25.67
CA ALA A 524 -9.61 -20.72 -24.51
C ALA A 524 -8.91 -21.62 -23.48
N THR A 525 -8.00 -22.48 -23.94
CA THR A 525 -7.21 -23.40 -23.11
C THR A 525 -6.30 -22.68 -22.12
N TRP A 526 -5.92 -21.42 -22.38
CA TRP A 526 -5.09 -20.64 -21.45
C TRP A 526 -5.81 -20.32 -20.14
N PHE A 527 -7.13 -20.38 -20.13
CA PHE A 527 -8.00 -20.08 -18.99
C PHE A 527 -8.62 -21.33 -18.37
N ASP A 528 -8.32 -22.54 -18.86
CA ASP A 528 -8.89 -23.77 -18.30
C ASP A 528 -8.57 -23.94 -16.81
N ALA A 529 -7.40 -23.45 -16.38
CA ALA A 529 -7.04 -23.39 -14.98
C ALA A 529 -8.02 -22.52 -14.18
N HIS A 530 -8.34 -21.30 -14.64
CA HIS A 530 -9.29 -20.39 -13.98
C HIS A 530 -10.68 -21.01 -13.83
N PHE A 531 -11.13 -21.82 -14.79
CA PHE A 531 -12.39 -22.54 -14.67
C PHE A 531 -12.32 -23.77 -13.74
N ALA A 532 -11.13 -24.31 -13.47
CA ALA A 532 -10.97 -25.50 -12.63
C ALA A 532 -11.04 -25.18 -11.12
N PHE A 533 -10.66 -23.97 -10.69
CA PHE A 533 -10.58 -23.59 -9.27
C PHE A 533 -11.93 -23.28 -8.59
N PRO A 534 -12.91 -22.61 -9.24
CA PRO A 534 -14.23 -22.35 -8.64
C PRO A 534 -15.11 -23.60 -8.55
N LEU A 535 -14.70 -24.72 -9.16
CA LEU A 535 -15.51 -25.93 -9.28
C LEU A 535 -15.12 -26.97 -8.23
N PRO A 536 -16.03 -27.34 -7.30
CA PRO A 536 -15.82 -28.50 -6.45
C PRO A 536 -15.59 -29.75 -7.31
N ALA A 537 -14.60 -30.58 -6.95
CA ALA A 537 -14.32 -31.86 -7.59
C ALA A 537 -15.53 -32.83 -7.64
N ALA A 538 -16.62 -32.52 -6.90
CA ALA A 538 -17.89 -33.23 -6.93
C ALA A 538 -18.65 -33.15 -8.27
N TRP A 539 -18.30 -32.25 -9.19
CA TRP A 539 -18.98 -32.11 -10.49
C TRP A 539 -18.32 -32.88 -11.64
N ARG A 540 -17.34 -33.73 -11.36
CA ARG A 540 -16.86 -34.73 -12.33
C ARG A 540 -17.97 -35.78 -12.52
N ILE A 541 -18.96 -35.48 -13.36
CA ILE A 541 -19.82 -36.51 -13.94
C ILE A 541 -18.88 -37.45 -14.70
N LEU A 542 -18.54 -38.57 -14.08
CA LEU A 542 -17.90 -39.70 -14.72
C LEU A 542 -18.82 -40.15 -15.85
N ARG A 543 -18.63 -39.59 -17.06
CA ARG A 543 -19.07 -40.21 -18.31
C ARG A 543 -18.27 -41.51 -18.50
N ARG A 544 -18.56 -42.53 -17.70
CA ARG A 544 -18.21 -43.91 -18.05
C ARG A 544 -19.11 -44.32 -19.21
N ARG A 545 -18.61 -44.13 -20.43
CA ARG A 545 -19.12 -44.87 -21.60
C ARG A 545 -19.08 -46.35 -21.23
N ARG A 546 -20.23 -47.02 -21.18
CA ARG A 546 -20.29 -48.49 -21.18
C ARG A 546 -19.73 -48.97 -22.53
N PRO A 547 -18.69 -49.82 -22.56
CA PRO A 547 -18.42 -50.61 -23.74
C PRO A 547 -19.29 -51.86 -23.66
N GLY A 548 -20.25 -51.99 -24.56
CA GLY A 548 -20.80 -53.30 -24.88
C GLY A 548 -19.79 -54.08 -25.71
N ALA A 549 -19.56 -55.35 -25.35
CA ALA A 549 -19.52 -56.51 -26.25
C ALA A 549 -18.71 -57.66 -25.61
N ASN A 550 -19.40 -58.80 -25.46
CA ASN A 550 -18.93 -60.18 -25.59
C ASN A 550 -17.45 -60.49 -25.27
N ARG A 551 -17.25 -61.34 -24.25
CA ARG A 551 -16.49 -62.59 -24.38
C ARG A 551 -16.78 -63.54 -23.22
N SER A 552 -16.91 -64.80 -23.59
CA SER A 552 -17.21 -66.02 -22.82
C SER A 552 -16.32 -66.26 -21.60
N CYS A 553 -16.92 -66.57 -20.45
CA CYS A 553 -16.23 -67.17 -19.30
C CYS A 553 -16.51 -68.67 -19.24
N THR A 554 -15.57 -69.46 -19.75
CA THR A 554 -15.29 -70.83 -19.30
C THR A 554 -13.97 -70.78 -18.55
N GLY A 555 -13.93 -71.21 -17.28
CA GLY A 555 -12.66 -71.34 -16.57
C GLY A 555 -12.75 -71.25 -15.05
N THR A 556 -12.93 -72.42 -14.45
CA THR A 556 -12.74 -72.78 -13.03
C THR A 556 -11.37 -72.36 -12.49
N LEU A 557 -11.29 -71.94 -11.20
CA LEU A 557 -10.22 -72.22 -10.20
C LEU A 557 -10.41 -71.25 -9.01
N ALA A 558 -11.05 -71.71 -7.92
CA ALA A 558 -10.41 -72.27 -6.72
C ALA A 558 -9.96 -71.19 -5.72
N CYS A 559 -10.82 -70.97 -4.73
CA CYS A 559 -10.48 -70.34 -3.45
C CYS A 559 -9.62 -71.30 -2.63
N ASP A 560 -8.55 -70.80 -2.03
CA ASP A 560 -7.96 -71.39 -0.83
C ASP A 560 -7.41 -70.32 0.11
N GLY A 561 -7.43 -70.63 1.42
CA GLY A 561 -6.43 -70.08 2.33
C GLY A 561 -6.82 -68.91 3.24
N ARG A 562 -7.74 -69.15 4.16
CA ARG A 562 -7.84 -68.59 5.53
C ARG A 562 -6.72 -67.62 5.98
N ARG A 563 -7.11 -66.44 6.50
CA ARG A 563 -6.59 -65.91 7.78
C ARG A 563 -7.52 -64.81 8.35
N ARG A 564 -8.12 -65.12 9.50
CA ARG A 564 -8.84 -64.21 10.39
C ARG A 564 -7.86 -63.18 10.95
N CYS A 565 -8.19 -61.89 10.90
CA CYS A 565 -7.59 -60.89 11.77
C CYS A 565 -8.67 -60.26 12.65
N LYS A 566 -8.49 -60.42 13.96
CA LYS A 566 -9.36 -59.91 15.03
C LYS A 566 -9.29 -58.39 15.08
N ARG A 567 -10.47 -57.78 15.19
CA ARG A 567 -10.67 -56.40 15.67
C ARG A 567 -9.95 -56.17 16.99
N ARG A 568 -9.19 -55.09 17.08
CA ARG A 568 -8.95 -54.35 18.32
C ARG A 568 -9.14 -52.87 18.05
N ASN A 569 -10.25 -52.34 18.56
CA ASN A 569 -10.40 -50.93 18.87
C ASN A 569 -9.36 -50.56 19.93
N ARG A 570 -8.59 -49.51 19.68
CA ARG A 570 -8.18 -48.56 20.72
C ARG A 570 -8.24 -47.16 20.12
N ALA A 571 -8.98 -46.33 20.83
CA ALA A 571 -9.11 -44.90 20.65
C ALA A 571 -7.88 -44.16 21.21
N LEU A 572 -7.80 -42.87 20.85
CA LEU A 572 -6.91 -41.79 21.32
C LEU A 572 -5.52 -41.82 20.66
N CYS A 573 -4.99 -40.73 20.10
CA CYS A 573 -5.20 -39.29 20.34
C CYS A 573 -5.50 -38.50 19.07
#